data_AF-A0A838VUV7-F1
#
_entry.id   AF-A0A838VUV7-F1
#
_cell.length_a   1.000
_cell.length_b   1.000
_cell.length_c   1.000
_cell.angle_alpha   90.00
_cell.angle_beta   90.00
_cell.angle_gamma   90.00
#
_symmetry.space_group_name_H-M   'P 1'
#
loop_
_entity.id
_entity.type
_entity.pdbx_description
1 polymer ?
#
loop_
_entity_poly.entity_id
_entity_poly.type
_entity_poly.pdbx_seq_one_letter_code
_entity_poly.pdbx_strand_id
1 'polypeptide(L)'
;MPNEEMKARRQHINLKRGEPQFSLWRLTEEEYRQLRGNSLAIKEDGLFIIGLLLSERYKPERLTLPKALLTLEYLFGKSSDAFDDWKGSFTFPLLVSVQKTIGRFFYLMRIYDHRGSLCYPLYRLLEDGVDGYDVNVYHEPFENEFSRQEINELIAYLYGYLTGVSEWVCKPPIQPFLRRIDSNNIIYGYRDEEFFEEDFDSQEEYNAAIQVFEETYGSTVIEQKSVNVRLLIEQITNETLP
;
A
#
# COMPACT_ATOMS: atom_id res chain seq x y z
N MET A 1 -38.18 5.72 3.48
CA MET A 1 -37.63 4.35 3.33
C MET A 1 -37.98 3.84 1.94
N PRO A 2 -37.08 3.15 1.22
CA PRO A 2 -35.62 3.24 1.20
C PRO A 2 -35.11 3.59 -0.21
N ASN A 3 -33.96 4.26 -0.31
CA ASN A 3 -33.09 4.09 -1.47
C ASN A 3 -31.64 4.14 -0.97
N GLU A 4 -31.27 3.08 -0.24
CA GLU A 4 -29.88 2.75 0.15
C GLU A 4 -29.10 2.07 -0.99
N GLU A 5 -29.62 2.10 -2.22
CA GLU A 5 -28.97 1.51 -3.39
C GLU A 5 -28.10 2.54 -4.12
N MET A 6 -27.02 2.94 -3.45
CA MET A 6 -25.71 3.19 -4.08
C MET A 6 -24.64 3.36 -2.98
N LYS A 7 -24.55 2.40 -2.06
CA LYS A 7 -23.24 2.13 -1.43
C LYS A 7 -22.27 1.88 -2.57
N ALA A 8 -21.35 2.81 -2.82
CA ALA A 8 -20.28 2.64 -3.79
C ALA A 8 -19.70 1.23 -3.59
N ARG A 9 -19.77 0.39 -4.63
CA ARG A 9 -19.30 -1.00 -4.52
C ARG A 9 -17.85 -0.97 -4.06
N ARG A 10 -17.57 -1.60 -2.92
CA ARG A 10 -16.23 -1.67 -2.35
C ARG A 10 -15.27 -2.28 -3.38
N GLN A 11 -14.16 -1.59 -3.60
CA GLN A 11 -13.10 -2.05 -4.47
C GLN A 11 -12.50 -3.33 -3.92
N HIS A 12 -12.42 -4.34 -4.77
CA HIS A 12 -11.82 -5.62 -4.46
C HIS A 12 -11.32 -6.28 -5.74
N ILE A 13 -10.33 -7.16 -5.60
CA ILE A 13 -9.85 -8.02 -6.68
C ILE A 13 -9.95 -9.47 -6.24
N ASN A 14 -10.24 -10.36 -7.19
CA ASN A 14 -10.25 -11.80 -6.97
C ASN A 14 -9.08 -12.40 -7.76
N LEU A 15 -8.19 -13.09 -7.06
CA LEU A 15 -7.04 -13.77 -7.64
C LEU A 15 -7.35 -15.26 -7.65
N LYS A 16 -7.59 -15.81 -8.84
CA LYS A 16 -7.92 -17.22 -9.03
C LYS A 16 -6.80 -17.89 -9.81
N ARG A 17 -5.99 -18.70 -9.12
CA ARG A 17 -5.03 -19.61 -9.74
C ARG A 17 -5.03 -20.92 -8.98
N GLY A 18 -6.04 -21.76 -9.22
CA GLY A 18 -6.24 -23.01 -8.47
C GLY A 18 -6.80 -22.77 -7.06
N GLU A 19 -6.61 -23.75 -6.19
CA GLU A 19 -6.82 -23.60 -4.75
C GLU A 19 -5.47 -23.35 -4.06
N PRO A 20 -5.41 -22.47 -3.04
CA PRO A 20 -6.50 -21.63 -2.50
C PRO A 20 -6.92 -20.47 -3.43
N GLN A 21 -8.17 -20.02 -3.28
CA GLN A 21 -8.66 -18.80 -3.94
C GLN A 21 -8.51 -17.60 -3.01
N PHE A 22 -8.06 -16.47 -3.56
CA PHE A 22 -7.85 -15.24 -2.79
C PHE A 22 -8.77 -14.12 -3.25
N SER A 23 -9.33 -13.39 -2.28
CA SER A 23 -10.00 -12.10 -2.54
C SER A 23 -9.37 -11.03 -1.68
N LEU A 24 -9.01 -9.90 -2.27
CA LEU A 24 -8.42 -8.76 -1.59
C LEU A 24 -9.41 -7.60 -1.64
N TRP A 25 -9.85 -7.14 -0.47
CA TRP A 25 -10.84 -6.08 -0.32
C TRP A 25 -10.18 -4.84 0.26
N ARG A 26 -10.43 -3.67 -0.34
CA ARG A 26 -10.00 -2.40 0.24
C ARG A 26 -10.69 -2.19 1.60
N LEU A 27 -9.90 -1.91 2.63
CA LEU A 27 -10.36 -1.46 3.93
C LEU A 27 -10.22 0.06 4.04
N THR A 28 -11.06 0.71 4.82
CA THR A 28 -10.73 2.07 5.29
C THR A 28 -9.65 2.01 6.37
N GLU A 29 -9.05 3.15 6.69
CA GLU A 29 -8.09 3.23 7.80
C GLU A 29 -8.70 2.81 9.13
N GLU A 30 -9.92 3.27 9.41
CA GLU A 30 -10.62 2.95 10.66
C GLU A 30 -10.94 1.46 10.75
N GLU A 31 -11.41 0.84 9.66
CA GLU A 31 -11.64 -0.60 9.62
C GLU A 31 -10.35 -1.39 9.85
N TYR A 32 -9.26 -0.99 9.20
CA TYR A 32 -7.97 -1.65 9.41
C TYR A 32 -7.51 -1.53 10.86
N ARG A 33 -7.64 -0.35 11.48
CA ARG A 33 -7.26 -0.13 12.88
C ARG A 33 -8.06 -1.00 13.84
N GLN A 34 -9.38 -1.07 13.66
CA GLN A 34 -10.27 -1.90 14.48
C GLN A 34 -9.93 -3.39 14.35
N LEU A 35 -9.73 -3.87 13.11
CA LEU A 35 -9.38 -5.26 12.85
C LEU A 35 -7.96 -5.60 13.34
N ARG A 36 -7.01 -4.65 13.24
CA ARG A 36 -5.63 -4.86 13.66
C ARG A 36 -5.53 -5.17 15.16
N GLY A 37 -6.40 -4.59 15.99
CA GLY A 37 -6.47 -4.89 17.42
C GLY A 37 -6.80 -6.35 17.75
N ASN A 38 -7.42 -7.08 16.81
CA ASN A 38 -7.80 -8.48 16.96
C ASN A 38 -7.05 -9.37 15.94
N SER A 39 -5.74 -9.19 15.81
CA SER A 39 -4.95 -9.91 14.83
C SER A 39 -3.54 -10.25 15.28
N LEU A 40 -3.03 -11.37 14.76
CA LEU A 40 -1.69 -11.89 15.03
C LEU A 40 -0.74 -11.56 13.89
N ALA A 41 0.40 -10.94 14.18
CA ALA A 41 1.42 -10.67 13.17
C ALA A 41 2.02 -11.98 12.65
N ILE A 42 2.05 -12.14 11.33
CA ILE A 42 2.69 -13.29 10.68
C ILE A 42 4.11 -12.90 10.31
N LYS A 43 5.07 -13.75 10.67
CA LYS A 43 6.48 -13.57 10.34
C LYS A 43 6.66 -13.57 8.82
N GLU A 44 7.44 -12.63 8.31
CA GLU A 44 7.77 -12.55 6.88
C GLU A 44 8.85 -13.57 6.49
N ASP A 45 8.85 -13.95 5.21
CA ASP A 45 9.94 -14.72 4.61
C ASP A 45 10.92 -13.76 3.94
N GLY A 46 11.88 -13.26 4.73
CA GLY A 46 12.83 -12.25 4.26
C GLY A 46 13.67 -12.73 3.06
N LEU A 47 14.02 -14.01 2.99
CA LEU A 47 14.79 -14.55 1.86
C LEU A 47 13.96 -14.56 0.58
N PHE A 48 12.69 -14.94 0.66
CA PHE A 48 11.77 -14.85 -0.47
C PHE A 48 11.60 -13.40 -0.94
N ILE A 49 11.37 -12.44 -0.04
CA ILE A 49 11.20 -11.03 -0.39
C ILE A 49 12.47 -10.46 -1.06
N ILE A 50 13.65 -10.73 -0.51
CA ILE A 50 14.91 -10.32 -1.12
C ILE A 50 15.09 -10.97 -2.49
N GLY A 51 14.78 -12.26 -2.61
CA GLY A 51 14.85 -12.99 -3.88
C GLY A 51 13.95 -12.39 -4.95
N LEU A 52 12.70 -12.04 -4.59
CA LEU A 52 11.75 -11.37 -5.48
C LEU A 52 12.31 -10.03 -5.94
N LEU A 53 12.75 -9.16 -5.02
CA LEU A 53 13.30 -7.84 -5.35
C LEU A 53 14.53 -7.92 -6.26
N LEU A 54 15.46 -8.84 -5.96
CA LEU A 54 16.67 -9.03 -6.78
C LEU A 54 16.36 -9.56 -8.18
N SER A 55 15.35 -10.44 -8.30
CA SER A 55 14.95 -11.00 -9.60
C SER A 55 14.35 -9.97 -10.56
N GLU A 56 13.82 -8.86 -10.03
CA GLU A 56 13.16 -7.80 -10.79
C GLU A 56 14.07 -6.58 -11.02
N ARG A 57 15.17 -6.44 -10.27
CA ARG A 57 16.03 -5.23 -10.26
C ARG A 57 16.47 -4.74 -11.63
N TYR A 58 16.81 -5.66 -12.54
CA TYR A 58 17.36 -5.34 -13.86
C TYR A 58 16.35 -5.51 -15.00
N LYS A 59 15.09 -5.80 -14.70
CA LYS A 59 14.05 -5.94 -15.72
C LYS A 59 13.53 -4.57 -16.14
N PRO A 60 13.50 -4.24 -17.44
CA PRO A 60 12.90 -3.00 -17.92
C PRO A 60 11.42 -2.85 -17.54
N GLU A 61 10.69 -3.97 -17.48
CA GLU A 61 9.27 -3.99 -17.10
C GLU A 61 9.02 -4.01 -15.59
N ARG A 62 10.05 -3.82 -14.74
CA ARG A 62 9.87 -3.87 -13.29
C ARG A 62 8.78 -2.92 -12.80
N LEU A 63 8.08 -3.34 -11.75
CA LEU A 63 7.11 -2.50 -11.07
C LEU A 63 7.85 -1.48 -10.20
N THR A 64 8.10 -0.29 -10.75
CA THR A 64 8.65 0.86 -10.02
C THR A 64 7.63 1.44 -9.04
N LEU A 65 8.08 2.21 -8.05
CA LEU A 65 7.21 2.86 -7.06
C LEU A 65 6.09 3.74 -7.67
N PRO A 66 6.32 4.60 -8.68
CA PRO A 66 5.23 5.39 -9.25
C PRO A 66 4.22 4.51 -9.98
N LYS A 67 4.68 3.47 -10.68
CA LYS A 67 3.80 2.50 -11.34
C LYS A 67 2.99 1.71 -10.31
N ALA A 68 3.61 1.29 -9.22
CA ALA A 68 2.94 0.61 -8.11
C ALA A 68 1.86 1.51 -7.49
N LEU A 69 2.19 2.77 -7.18
CA LEU A 69 1.25 3.75 -6.64
C LEU A 69 0.03 3.91 -7.55
N LEU A 70 0.23 4.27 -8.83
CA LEU A 70 -0.88 4.50 -9.76
C LEU A 70 -1.72 3.25 -9.98
N THR A 71 -1.07 2.08 -10.05
CA THR A 71 -1.77 0.80 -10.22
C THR A 71 -2.62 0.46 -9.01
N LEU A 72 -2.09 0.67 -7.80
CA LEU A 72 -2.83 0.43 -6.57
C LEU A 72 -3.96 1.44 -6.39
N GLU A 73 -3.75 2.72 -6.77
CA GLU A 73 -4.81 3.72 -6.75
C GLU A 73 -5.93 3.41 -7.74
N TYR A 74 -5.58 2.90 -8.92
CA TYR A 74 -6.55 2.42 -9.89
C TYR A 74 -7.39 1.26 -9.34
N LEU A 75 -6.76 0.27 -8.70
CA LEU A 75 -7.43 -0.94 -8.22
C LEU A 75 -8.22 -0.71 -6.93
N PHE A 76 -7.69 0.09 -6.01
CA PHE A 76 -8.14 0.18 -4.62
C PHE A 76 -8.45 1.60 -4.15
N GLY A 77 -8.53 2.56 -5.08
CA GLY A 77 -8.77 3.96 -4.77
C GLY A 77 -7.57 4.61 -4.09
N LYS A 78 -7.70 5.85 -3.64
CA LYS A 78 -6.56 6.61 -3.07
C LYS A 78 -5.84 5.85 -1.94
N SER A 79 -4.52 6.09 -1.85
CA SER A 79 -3.72 5.68 -0.70
C SER A 79 -4.36 6.16 0.60
N SER A 80 -4.20 5.40 1.69
CA SER A 80 -4.49 5.90 3.04
C SER A 80 -3.34 6.79 3.52
N ASP A 81 -3.63 7.67 4.48
CA ASP A 81 -2.65 8.57 5.09
C ASP A 81 -2.00 7.99 6.36
N ALA A 82 -2.41 6.79 6.80
CA ALA A 82 -1.87 6.12 7.99
C ALA A 82 -0.59 5.32 7.72
N PHE A 83 0.50 6.04 7.47
CA PHE A 83 1.84 5.48 7.34
C PHE A 83 2.90 6.43 7.91
N ASP A 84 4.13 5.93 8.04
CA ASP A 84 5.31 6.71 8.42
C ASP A 84 5.80 7.44 7.16
N ASP A 85 5.38 8.69 6.98
CA ASP A 85 5.66 9.52 5.80
C ASP A 85 7.14 9.90 5.64
N TRP A 86 7.92 9.76 6.72
CA TRP A 86 9.37 9.85 6.68
C TRP A 86 9.98 8.63 5.97
N LYS A 87 9.39 7.43 6.11
CA LYS A 87 9.95 6.17 5.57
C LYS A 87 9.18 5.57 4.41
N GLY A 88 8.07 6.15 4.02
CA GLY A 88 7.21 5.66 2.94
C GLY A 88 6.33 6.79 2.42
N SER A 89 5.54 6.48 1.40
CA SER A 89 4.80 7.49 0.63
C SER A 89 3.39 7.06 0.26
N PHE A 90 3.04 5.78 0.38
CA PHE A 90 1.68 5.27 0.25
C PHE A 90 1.43 4.02 1.08
N THR A 91 0.15 3.73 1.35
CA THR A 91 -0.28 2.49 1.99
C THR A 91 -1.71 2.11 1.59
N PHE A 92 -1.90 0.81 1.36
CA PHE A 92 -3.16 0.20 0.97
C PHE A 92 -3.48 -0.93 1.94
N PRO A 93 -4.23 -0.67 3.02
CA PRO A 93 -4.74 -1.72 3.89
C PRO A 93 -5.86 -2.52 3.20
N LEU A 94 -5.69 -3.84 3.22
CA LEU A 94 -6.53 -4.81 2.55
C LEU A 94 -6.96 -5.91 3.52
N LEU A 95 -8.18 -6.41 3.34
CA LEU A 95 -8.64 -7.67 3.89
C LEU A 95 -8.42 -8.76 2.84
N VAL A 96 -7.62 -9.76 3.19
CA VAL A 96 -7.37 -10.95 2.39
C VAL A 96 -8.26 -12.07 2.91
N SER A 97 -9.10 -12.59 2.03
CA SER A 97 -9.91 -13.78 2.26
C SER A 97 -9.25 -14.96 1.57
N VAL A 98 -8.85 -15.98 2.33
CA VAL A 98 -8.27 -17.22 1.84
C VAL A 98 -9.35 -18.30 1.88
N GLN A 99 -9.77 -18.78 0.72
CA GLN A 99 -10.77 -19.84 0.61
C GLN A 99 -10.09 -21.19 0.34
N LYS A 100 -10.29 -22.14 1.25
CA LYS A 100 -9.85 -23.54 1.14
C LYS A 100 -11.03 -24.49 1.30
N THR A 101 -10.78 -25.78 1.10
CA THR A 101 -11.75 -26.85 1.34
C THR A 101 -12.17 -26.94 2.81
N ILE A 102 -11.22 -26.72 3.72
CA ILE A 102 -11.44 -26.82 5.17
C ILE A 102 -12.15 -25.59 5.77
N GLY A 103 -12.31 -24.52 5.00
CA GLY A 103 -12.92 -23.30 5.49
C GLY A 103 -12.42 -22.04 4.80
N ARG A 104 -12.84 -20.92 5.37
CA ARG A 104 -12.47 -19.58 4.93
C ARG A 104 -11.73 -18.89 6.06
N PHE A 105 -10.59 -18.30 5.73
CA PHE A 105 -9.73 -17.63 6.71
C PHE A 105 -9.51 -16.18 6.28
N PHE A 106 -9.36 -15.31 7.27
CA PHE A 106 -9.22 -13.87 7.04
C PHE A 106 -7.90 -13.35 7.58
N TYR A 107 -7.22 -12.57 6.75
CA TYR A 107 -5.95 -11.93 7.05
C TYR A 107 -6.05 -10.45 6.71
N LEU A 108 -5.35 -9.61 7.45
CA LEU A 108 -5.03 -8.26 7.03
C LEU A 108 -3.72 -8.29 6.25
N MET A 109 -3.66 -7.53 5.17
CA MET A 109 -2.43 -7.24 4.45
C MET A 109 -2.33 -5.72 4.28
N ARG A 110 -1.12 -5.17 4.35
CA ARG A 110 -0.86 -3.84 3.80
C ARG A 110 0.06 -3.98 2.60
N ILE A 111 -0.22 -3.23 1.54
CA ILE A 111 0.75 -2.98 0.48
C ILE A 111 1.20 -1.54 0.65
N TYR A 112 2.47 -1.34 0.96
CA TYR A 112 3.02 -0.01 1.20
C TYR A 112 4.49 0.00 0.78
N ASP A 113 5.02 1.18 0.50
CA ASP A 113 6.45 1.35 0.33
C ASP A 113 7.12 1.64 1.68
N HIS A 114 8.27 1.01 1.89
CA HIS A 114 9.15 1.28 3.01
C HIS A 114 10.57 1.42 2.50
N ARG A 115 11.14 2.61 2.64
CA ARG A 115 12.53 2.90 2.26
C ARG A 115 12.86 2.49 0.82
N GLY A 116 11.92 2.76 -0.09
CA GLY A 116 12.03 2.46 -1.50
C GLY A 116 11.66 1.03 -1.92
N SER A 117 11.20 0.17 -1.00
CA SER A 117 10.80 -1.21 -1.31
C SER A 117 9.32 -1.45 -1.02
N LEU A 118 8.65 -2.26 -1.83
CA LEU A 118 7.28 -2.71 -1.54
C LEU A 118 7.28 -3.76 -0.42
N CYS A 119 6.41 -3.57 0.56
CA CYS A 119 6.22 -4.46 1.70
C CYS A 119 4.80 -5.04 1.73
N TYR A 120 4.69 -6.26 2.26
CA TYR A 120 3.45 -7.05 2.29
C TYR A 120 3.22 -7.70 3.67
N PRO A 121 3.21 -6.96 4.80
CA PRO A 121 3.00 -7.54 6.11
C PRO A 121 1.61 -8.16 6.19
N LEU A 122 1.55 -9.36 6.76
CA LEU A 122 0.31 -10.09 7.01
C LEU A 122 -0.02 -10.17 8.50
N TYR A 123 -1.31 -10.11 8.81
CA TYR A 123 -1.82 -10.38 10.14
C TYR A 123 -3.01 -11.33 10.07
N ARG A 124 -2.98 -12.44 10.80
CA ARG A 124 -4.14 -13.35 10.90
C ARG A 124 -5.20 -12.72 11.78
N LEU A 125 -6.44 -12.60 11.31
CA LEU A 125 -7.55 -12.13 12.14
C LEU A 125 -8.01 -13.21 13.12
N LEU A 126 -8.24 -12.82 14.37
CA LEU A 126 -8.85 -13.68 15.37
C LEU A 126 -10.36 -13.45 15.35
N GLU A 127 -11.12 -14.53 15.16
CA GLU A 127 -12.57 -14.52 15.32
C GLU A 127 -12.91 -14.78 16.81
N ASP A 128 -14.15 -14.52 17.24
CA ASP A 128 -14.54 -14.48 18.65
C ASP A 128 -14.07 -15.71 19.48
N GLY A 129 -13.57 -15.45 20.70
CA GLY A 129 -13.32 -16.49 21.70
C GLY A 129 -11.94 -17.14 21.66
N VAL A 130 -10.97 -16.57 20.94
CA VAL A 130 -9.60 -17.09 20.90
C VAL A 130 -8.72 -16.40 21.96
N ASP A 131 -8.71 -16.96 23.17
CA ASP A 131 -7.82 -16.54 24.26
C ASP A 131 -6.45 -17.24 24.17
N GLY A 132 -5.39 -16.56 24.63
CA GLY A 132 -4.09 -17.18 24.91
C GLY A 132 -2.97 -16.95 23.87
N TYR A 133 -3.22 -16.19 22.80
CA TYR A 133 -2.15 -15.77 21.89
C TYR A 133 -1.49 -14.47 22.35
N ASP A 134 -0.16 -14.42 22.29
CA ASP A 134 0.58 -13.17 22.45
C ASP A 134 0.51 -12.35 21.16
N VAL A 135 -0.24 -11.26 21.20
CA VAL A 135 -0.43 -10.33 20.06
C VAL A 135 0.81 -9.48 19.77
N ASN A 136 1.83 -9.49 20.63
CA ASN A 136 3.03 -8.67 20.53
C ASN A 136 4.21 -9.37 19.84
N VAL A 137 4.05 -10.64 19.46
CA VAL A 137 5.10 -11.41 18.77
C VAL A 137 4.69 -11.75 17.34
N TYR A 138 5.70 -12.03 16.51
CA TYR A 138 5.50 -12.61 15.19
C TYR A 138 5.27 -14.12 15.32
N HIS A 139 4.20 -14.60 14.70
CA HIS A 139 3.82 -16.00 14.62
C HIS A 139 4.25 -16.60 13.29
N GLU A 140 4.62 -17.88 13.28
CA GLU A 140 4.78 -18.59 12.01
C GLU A 140 3.41 -18.73 11.30
N PRO A 141 3.38 -18.85 9.96
CA PRO A 141 2.15 -19.07 9.21
C PRO A 141 1.38 -20.30 9.71
N PHE A 142 0.06 -20.22 9.67
CA PHE A 142 -0.82 -21.33 10.04
C PHE A 142 -0.91 -22.30 8.86
N GLU A 143 -0.11 -23.36 8.89
CA GLU A 143 0.11 -24.27 7.74
C GLU A 143 -1.18 -24.79 7.08
N ASN A 144 -2.19 -25.13 7.87
CA ASN A 144 -3.47 -25.62 7.34
C ASN A 144 -4.32 -24.49 6.72
N GLU A 145 -4.18 -23.26 7.19
CA GLU A 145 -5.01 -22.12 6.80
C GLU A 145 -4.40 -21.31 5.65
N PHE A 146 -3.14 -20.92 5.80
CA PHE A 146 -2.39 -20.13 4.83
C PHE A 146 -0.90 -20.39 5.02
N SER A 147 -0.38 -21.41 4.34
CA SER A 147 1.00 -21.88 4.51
C SER A 147 2.02 -20.85 4.05
N ARG A 148 3.28 -21.03 4.46
CA ARG A 148 4.39 -20.20 3.99
C ARG A 148 4.46 -20.18 2.45
N GLN A 149 4.31 -21.34 1.82
CA GLN A 149 4.34 -21.46 0.38
C GLN A 149 3.19 -20.69 -0.26
N GLU A 150 1.96 -20.85 0.23
CA GLU A 150 0.78 -20.14 -0.28
C GLU A 150 0.93 -18.61 -0.14
N ILE A 151 1.50 -18.13 0.97
CA ILE A 151 1.77 -16.69 1.17
C ILE A 151 2.77 -16.17 0.13
N ASN A 152 3.88 -16.88 -0.05
CA ASN A 152 4.91 -16.50 -1.03
C ASN A 152 4.34 -16.53 -2.46
N GLU A 153 3.53 -17.54 -2.79
CA GLU A 153 2.83 -17.62 -4.07
C GLU A 153 1.83 -16.47 -4.28
N LEU A 154 1.06 -16.10 -3.25
CA LEU A 154 0.17 -14.95 -3.30
C LEU A 154 0.97 -13.67 -3.58
N ILE A 155 2.07 -13.44 -2.85
CA ILE A 155 2.89 -12.22 -3.01
C ILE A 155 3.51 -12.17 -4.41
N ALA A 156 4.10 -13.27 -4.89
CA ALA A 156 4.65 -13.34 -6.25
C ALA A 156 3.57 -13.11 -7.32
N TYR A 157 2.41 -13.74 -7.16
CA TYR A 157 1.30 -13.56 -8.10
C TYR A 157 0.75 -12.14 -8.08
N LEU A 158 0.59 -11.54 -6.89
CA LEU A 158 0.16 -10.17 -6.73
C LEU A 158 1.15 -9.20 -7.36
N TYR A 159 2.46 -9.39 -7.16
CA TYR A 159 3.50 -8.58 -7.80
C TYR A 159 3.40 -8.66 -9.33
N GLY A 160 3.31 -9.87 -9.88
CA GLY A 160 3.15 -10.07 -11.33
C GLY A 160 1.85 -9.48 -11.87
N TYR A 161 0.75 -9.61 -11.12
CA TYR A 161 -0.55 -9.01 -11.47
C TYR A 161 -0.47 -7.48 -11.50
N LEU A 162 0.11 -6.84 -10.47
CA LEU A 162 0.33 -5.40 -10.45
C LEU A 162 1.22 -4.94 -11.60
N THR A 163 2.27 -5.69 -11.90
CA THR A 163 3.16 -5.43 -13.04
C THR A 163 2.36 -5.43 -14.35
N GLY A 164 1.58 -6.47 -14.62
CA GLY A 164 0.77 -6.56 -15.84
C GLY A 164 -0.33 -5.50 -15.93
N VAL A 165 -0.99 -5.15 -14.81
CA VAL A 165 -1.99 -4.06 -14.79
C VAL A 165 -1.33 -2.71 -15.04
N SER A 166 -0.11 -2.49 -14.53
CA SER A 166 0.61 -1.23 -14.71
C SER A 166 0.88 -0.92 -16.18
N GLU A 167 1.09 -1.93 -17.03
CA GLU A 167 1.29 -1.76 -18.48
C GLU A 167 0.09 -1.11 -19.19
N TRP A 168 -1.09 -1.17 -18.59
CA TRP A 168 -2.30 -0.53 -19.12
C TRP A 168 -2.63 0.76 -18.37
N VAL A 169 -2.57 0.77 -17.03
CA VAL A 169 -2.86 1.95 -16.20
C VAL A 169 -1.92 3.11 -16.52
N CYS A 170 -0.66 2.80 -16.84
CA CYS A 170 0.39 3.79 -17.00
C CYS A 170 0.57 4.29 -18.45
N LYS A 171 -0.30 3.89 -19.38
CA LYS A 171 -0.26 4.32 -20.80
C LYS A 171 -0.92 5.67 -21.10
N PRO A 172 -2.08 6.02 -20.51
CA PRO A 172 -2.70 7.32 -20.77
C PRO A 172 -1.81 8.47 -20.27
N PRO A 173 -2.02 9.71 -20.77
CA PRO A 173 -1.35 10.89 -20.25
C PRO A 173 -1.60 11.07 -18.75
N ILE A 174 -0.52 11.14 -17.98
CA ILE A 174 -0.53 11.32 -16.52
C ILE A 174 -0.09 12.75 -16.20
N GLN A 175 -0.74 13.36 -15.22
CA GLN A 175 -0.29 14.66 -14.71
C GLN A 175 1.03 14.50 -13.96
N PRO A 176 2.01 15.41 -14.14
CA PRO A 176 3.25 15.35 -13.39
C PRO A 176 2.99 15.29 -11.88
N PHE A 177 3.71 14.39 -11.20
CA PHE A 177 3.66 14.28 -9.76
C PHE A 177 5.01 13.84 -9.20
N LEU A 178 5.23 14.17 -7.92
CA LEU A 178 6.41 13.77 -7.17
C LEU A 178 6.00 13.24 -5.80
N ARG A 179 6.64 12.15 -5.40
CA ARG A 179 6.56 11.54 -4.07
C ARG A 179 7.95 11.42 -3.49
N ARG A 180 8.00 11.41 -2.17
CA ARG A 180 9.22 11.52 -1.37
C ARG A 180 9.29 10.38 -0.37
N ILE A 181 10.49 9.86 -0.16
CA ILE A 181 10.83 8.97 0.94
C ILE A 181 12.08 9.55 1.58
N ASP A 182 11.85 10.48 2.49
CA ASP A 182 12.89 11.34 3.02
C ASP A 182 13.98 10.57 3.79
N SER A 183 13.63 9.43 4.43
CA SER A 183 14.60 8.64 5.20
C SER A 183 15.76 8.05 4.40
N ASN A 184 15.63 8.02 3.08
CA ASN A 184 16.58 7.41 2.17
C ASN A 184 16.96 8.33 1.00
N ASN A 185 16.55 9.60 1.03
CA ASN A 185 16.73 10.54 -0.07
C ASN A 185 16.24 9.96 -1.40
N ILE A 186 15.03 9.36 -1.40
CA ILE A 186 14.44 8.81 -2.63
C ILE A 186 13.29 9.72 -3.06
N ILE A 187 13.30 10.11 -4.34
CA ILE A 187 12.13 10.67 -5.00
C ILE A 187 11.66 9.75 -6.11
N TYR A 188 10.37 9.78 -6.38
CA TYR A 188 9.83 9.09 -7.54
C TYR A 188 8.59 9.80 -8.05
N GLY A 189 8.23 9.55 -9.29
CA GLY A 189 7.07 10.22 -9.86
C GLY A 189 6.92 10.04 -11.36
N TYR A 190 6.30 11.04 -11.96
CA TYR A 190 6.11 11.16 -13.40
C TYR A 190 6.43 12.59 -13.84
N ARG A 191 7.29 12.74 -14.85
CA ARG A 191 7.64 14.02 -15.49
C ARG A 191 8.05 13.78 -16.93
N ASP A 192 7.84 14.76 -17.81
CA ASP A 192 8.26 14.71 -19.22
C ASP A 192 7.86 13.41 -19.95
N GLU A 193 6.64 12.92 -19.67
CA GLU A 193 6.09 11.68 -20.21
C GLU A 193 6.77 10.38 -19.74
N GLU A 194 7.65 10.47 -18.73
CA GLU A 194 8.42 9.35 -18.21
C GLU A 194 8.23 9.16 -16.70
N PHE A 195 8.28 7.89 -16.28
CA PHE A 195 8.34 7.52 -14.87
C PHE A 195 9.78 7.59 -14.37
N PHE A 196 10.00 8.16 -13.19
CA PHE A 196 11.31 8.22 -12.56
C PHE A 196 11.27 7.69 -11.13
N GLU A 197 12.40 7.16 -10.68
CA GLU A 197 12.69 6.69 -9.32
C GLU A 197 14.19 6.89 -9.11
N GLU A 198 14.55 7.85 -8.26
CA GLU A 198 15.91 8.37 -8.11
C GLU A 198 16.29 8.36 -6.63
N ASP A 199 17.47 7.81 -6.33
CA ASP A 199 18.13 7.84 -5.03
C ASP A 199 19.30 8.84 -5.05
N PHE A 200 19.48 9.58 -3.95
CA PHE A 200 20.57 10.56 -3.83
C PHE A 200 21.47 10.26 -2.64
N ASP A 201 22.78 10.42 -2.85
CA ASP A 201 23.80 10.19 -1.83
C ASP A 201 23.81 11.27 -0.75
N SER A 202 23.27 12.46 -1.06
CA SER A 202 23.27 13.63 -0.18
C SER A 202 21.89 14.29 -0.03
N GLN A 203 21.67 14.92 1.13
CA GLN A 203 20.45 15.68 1.40
C GLN A 203 20.37 16.92 0.49
N GLU A 204 21.51 17.50 0.15
CA GLU A 204 21.63 18.66 -0.73
C GLU A 204 21.14 18.35 -2.15
N GLU A 205 21.59 17.26 -2.76
CA GLU A 205 21.14 16.82 -4.09
C GLU A 205 19.65 16.47 -4.10
N TYR A 206 19.20 15.76 -3.05
CA TYR A 206 17.79 15.43 -2.85
C TYR A 206 16.88 16.66 -2.82
N ASN A 207 17.25 17.65 -2.00
CA ASN A 207 16.49 18.89 -1.89
C ASN A 207 16.52 19.71 -3.19
N ALA A 208 17.67 19.75 -3.87
CA ALA A 208 17.80 20.43 -5.16
C ALA A 208 16.90 19.80 -6.23
N ALA A 209 16.83 18.46 -6.29
CA ALA A 209 15.96 17.75 -7.22
C ALA A 209 14.46 18.03 -6.97
N ILE A 210 14.04 18.10 -5.71
CA ILE A 210 12.68 18.48 -5.33
C ILE A 210 12.38 19.91 -5.79
N GLN A 211 13.28 20.86 -5.49
CA GLN A 211 13.10 22.26 -5.85
C GLN A 211 12.96 22.43 -7.38
N VAL A 212 13.81 21.76 -8.16
CA VAL A 212 13.73 21.78 -9.64
C VAL A 212 12.38 21.27 -10.13
N PHE A 213 11.86 20.19 -9.53
CA PHE A 213 10.54 19.68 -9.88
C PHE A 213 9.43 20.69 -9.54
N GLU A 214 9.47 21.28 -8.34
CA GLU A 214 8.47 22.26 -7.89
C GLU A 214 8.48 23.55 -8.73
N GLU A 215 9.66 24.04 -9.12
CA GLU A 215 9.79 25.20 -10.02
C GLU A 215 9.24 24.92 -11.42
N THR A 216 9.38 23.68 -11.90
CA THR A 216 8.97 23.29 -13.26
C THR A 216 7.48 22.93 -13.34
N TYR A 217 6.97 22.17 -12.36
CA TYR A 217 5.62 21.58 -12.40
C TYR A 217 4.70 22.03 -11.25
N GLY A 218 5.21 22.73 -10.24
CA GLY A 218 4.46 23.10 -9.03
C GLY A 218 3.27 24.04 -9.28
N SER A 219 3.22 24.72 -10.42
CA SER A 219 2.06 25.52 -10.85
C SER A 219 0.88 24.66 -11.35
N THR A 220 1.11 23.37 -11.61
CA THR A 220 0.11 22.41 -12.14
C THR A 220 -0.40 21.43 -11.07
N VAL A 221 0.23 21.40 -9.88
CA VAL A 221 -0.13 20.52 -8.76
C VAL A 221 -1.02 21.28 -7.77
N ILE A 222 -2.34 21.32 -8.03
CA ILE A 222 -3.30 21.80 -7.02
C ILE A 222 -3.57 20.69 -6.00
N GLU A 223 -3.17 21.00 -4.76
CA GLU A 223 -3.61 20.49 -3.45
C GLU A 223 -3.16 19.08 -3.00
N GLN A 224 -1.99 19.01 -2.36
CA GLN A 224 -2.01 18.57 -0.96
C GLN A 224 -2.78 19.65 -0.20
N LYS A 225 -3.99 19.33 0.29
CA LYS A 225 -4.66 20.20 1.25
C LYS A 225 -3.77 20.31 2.47
N SER A 226 -2.99 21.39 2.56
CA SER A 226 -2.56 21.88 3.86
C SER A 226 -3.85 22.16 4.62
N VAL A 227 -4.28 21.21 5.44
CA VAL A 227 -5.38 21.46 6.36
C VAL A 227 -4.93 22.64 7.18
N ASN A 228 -5.67 23.75 7.07
CA ASN A 228 -5.42 24.91 7.91
C ASN A 228 -5.73 24.46 9.34
N VAL A 229 -4.70 23.99 10.05
CA VAL A 229 -4.77 23.37 11.37
C VAL A 229 -5.51 24.29 12.34
N ARG A 230 -5.38 25.61 12.15
CA ARG A 230 -6.11 26.62 12.92
C ARG A 230 -7.63 26.50 12.73
N LEU A 231 -8.12 26.44 11.49
CA LEU A 231 -9.55 26.29 11.21
C LEU A 231 -10.12 24.96 11.74
N LEU A 232 -9.31 23.89 11.71
CA LEU A 232 -9.73 22.59 12.25
C LEU A 232 -9.80 22.63 13.79
N ILE A 233 -8.84 23.29 14.44
CA ILE A 233 -8.87 23.48 15.89
C ILE A 233 -10.05 24.34 16.30
N GLU A 234 -10.29 25.48 15.65
CA GLU A 234 -11.43 26.37 15.92
C GLU A 234 -12.77 25.66 15.72
N GLN A 235 -12.87 24.73 14.74
CA GLN A 235 -14.05 23.88 14.53
C GLN A 235 -14.23 22.80 15.60
N ILE A 236 -13.14 22.26 16.15
CA ILE A 236 -13.19 21.22 17.19
C ILE A 236 -13.45 21.84 18.58
N THR A 237 -12.90 23.03 18.85
CA THR A 237 -12.97 23.67 20.17
C THR A 237 -14.12 24.67 20.32
N ASN A 238 -14.74 25.13 19.22
CA ASN A 238 -15.68 26.27 19.20
C ASN A 238 -15.09 27.56 19.81
N GLU A 239 -13.76 27.68 19.86
CA GLU A 239 -13.07 28.84 20.37
C GLU A 239 -12.22 29.44 19.24
N THR A 240 -12.37 30.74 19.00
CA THR A 240 -11.48 31.46 18.09
C THR A 240 -10.13 31.68 18.79
N LEU A 241 -9.09 31.00 18.32
CA LEU A 241 -7.73 31.23 18.83
C LEU A 241 -7.22 32.61 18.36
N PRO A 242 -6.53 33.40 19.19
CA PRO A 242 -5.96 34.71 18.80
C PRO A 242 -4.90 34.58 17.69
#